data_AF-A0ABD0QJZ1-F1
#
_entry.id   AF-A0ABD0QJZ1-F1
#
_cell.length_a   1.000
_cell.length_b   1.000
_cell.length_c   1.000
_cell.angle_alpha   90.00
_cell.angle_beta   90.00
_cell.angle_gamma   90.00
#
_symmetry.space_group_name_H-M   'P 1'
#
loop_
_entity.id
_entity.type
_entity.pdbx_description
1 polymer ?
#
loop_
_entity_poly.entity_id
_entity_poly.type
_entity_poly.pdbx_seq_one_letter_code
_entity_poly.pdbx_strand_id
1 'polypeptide(L)' 'RLGRVPDMEATDTSNPNLNYGLVVDCGSSGSRVFVYTWPRHNGNLHELLDIKQMRDKHRKPVVMKIKP' A
#
# COMPACT_ATOMS: atom_id res chain seq x y z
N ARG A 1 -21.65 -9.00 -3.37
CA ARG A 1 -20.77 -7.82 -3.14
C ARG A 1 -19.61 -7.94 -4.13
N LEU A 2 -19.66 -7.24 -5.27
CA LEU A 2 -18.55 -7.22 -6.23
C LEU A 2 -17.33 -6.67 -5.50
N GLY A 3 -16.30 -7.49 -5.31
CA GLY A 3 -15.05 -7.06 -4.70
C GLY A 3 -14.47 -5.90 -5.52
N ARG A 4 -14.04 -4.85 -4.83
CA ARG A 4 -13.41 -3.67 -5.45
C ARG A 4 -12.25 -4.19 -6.29
N VAL A 5 -12.31 -4.04 -7.61
CA VAL A 5 -11.14 -4.25 -8.47
C VAL A 5 -10.09 -3.29 -7.93
N PRO A 6 -8.94 -3.77 -7.43
CA PRO A 6 -7.94 -2.89 -6.86
C PRO A 6 -7.45 -2.00 -7.99
N ASP A 7 -7.50 -0.69 -7.74
CA ASP A 7 -6.94 0.32 -8.63
C ASP A 7 -5.53 -0.12 -9.04
N MET A 8 -5.34 -0.30 -10.35
CA MET A 8 -4.13 -0.90 -10.92
C MET A 8 -3.11 0.15 -11.34
N GLU A 9 -3.41 1.44 -11.17
CA GLU A 9 -2.50 2.51 -11.56
C GLU A 9 -1.28 2.62 -10.65
N ALA A 10 -0.18 3.13 -11.22
CA ALA A 10 1.03 3.41 -10.46
C ALA A 10 0.74 4.44 -9.36
N THR A 11 1.36 4.28 -8.20
CA THR A 11 1.25 5.27 -7.14
C THR A 11 1.93 6.57 -7.57
N ASP A 12 1.20 7.69 -7.56
CA ASP A 12 1.77 9.02 -7.80
C ASP A 12 2.61 9.46 -6.60
N THR A 13 3.92 9.23 -6.69
CA THR A 13 4.89 9.60 -5.65
C THR A 13 5.14 11.10 -5.55
N SER A 14 4.65 11.90 -6.50
CA SER A 14 4.77 13.36 -6.47
C SER A 14 3.65 14.04 -5.69
N ASN A 15 2.57 13.31 -5.37
CA ASN A 15 1.42 13.86 -4.65
C ASN A 15 1.73 14.07 -3.15
N PRO A 16 1.81 15.32 -2.66
CA PRO A 16 2.13 15.60 -1.27
C PRO A 16 0.99 15.24 -0.29
N ASN A 17 -0.21 14.94 -0.78
CA ASN A 17 -1.34 14.52 0.04
C ASN A 17 -1.37 13.01 0.30
N LEU A 18 -0.43 12.26 -0.27
CA LEU A 18 -0.32 10.83 -0.07
C LEU A 18 0.57 10.51 1.12
N ASN A 19 0.05 9.66 2.00
CA ASN A 19 0.78 9.15 3.16
C ASN A 19 1.24 7.71 2.88
N TYR A 20 2.27 7.27 3.59
CA TYR A 20 2.90 5.96 3.40
C TYR A 20 3.01 5.21 4.72
N GLY A 21 2.90 3.88 4.65
CA GLY A 21 3.14 2.98 5.77
C GLY A 21 3.88 1.73 5.31
N LEU A 22 4.73 1.19 6.17
CA LEU A 22 5.55 0.03 5.87
C LEU A 22 5.29 -1.06 6.91
N VAL A 23 5.10 -2.29 6.43
CA VAL A 23 4.91 -3.47 7.28
C VAL A 23 5.98 -4.49 6.93
N VAL A 24 6.69 -4.99 7.94
CA VAL A 24 7.63 -6.11 7.81
C VAL A 24 7.02 -7.35 8.43
N ASP A 25 6.80 -8.37 7.60
CA ASP A 25 6.39 -9.71 8.01
C ASP A 25 7.64 -10.57 8.24
N CYS A 26 7.93 -10.87 9.50
CA CYS A 26 9.11 -11.61 9.95
C CYS A 26 8.80 -13.09 10.18
N GLY A 27 8.54 -13.82 9.09
CA GLY A 27 8.30 -15.26 9.14
C GLY A 27 9.59 -16.08 9.25
N SER A 28 9.49 -17.30 9.80
CA SER A 28 10.62 -18.23 9.92
C SER A 28 11.28 -18.61 8.57
N SER A 29 10.51 -18.57 7.48
CA SER A 29 10.98 -18.88 6.10
C SER A 29 11.53 -17.67 5.35
N GLY A 30 11.70 -16.54 6.03
CA GLY A 30 12.19 -15.28 5.46
C GLY A 30 11.28 -14.10 5.74
N SER A 31 11.82 -12.91 5.52
CA SER A 31 11.17 -11.64 5.79
C SER A 31 10.61 -10.99 4.52
N ARG A 32 9.46 -10.35 4.64
CA ARG A 32 8.83 -9.59 3.54
C ARG A 32 8.52 -8.17 3.98
N VAL A 33 8.75 -7.22 3.11
CA VAL A 33 8.37 -5.82 3.29
C VAL A 33 7.22 -5.50 2.36
N PHE A 34 6.17 -4.86 2.89
CA PHE A 34 5.03 -4.34 2.15
C PHE A 34 4.95 -2.83 2.35
N VAL A 35 4.76 -2.08 1.27
CA VAL A 35 4.51 -0.64 1.32
C VAL A 35 3.05 -0.37 1.01
N TYR A 36 2.40 0.43 1.85
CA TYR A 36 1.02 0.86 1.73
C TYR A 36 0.95 2.37 1.62
N THR A 37 -0.11 2.86 0.96
CA THR A 37 -0.41 4.28 0.83
C THR A 37 -1.87 4.57 1.11
N TRP A 38 -2.16 5.77 1.59
CA TRP A 38 -3.53 6.28 1.70
C TRP A 38 -3.56 7.80 1.46
N PRO A 39 -4.61 8.33 0.81
CA PRO A 39 -4.77 9.76 0.66
C PRO A 39 -5.05 10.43 2.01
N ARG A 40 -4.99 11.76 2.05
CA ARG A 40 -5.49 12.54 3.18
C ARG A 40 -6.92 12.13 3.52
N HIS A 41 -7.18 11.88 4.80
CA HIS A 41 -8.49 11.52 5.29
C HIS A 41 -9.51 12.65 5.02
N ASN A 42 -10.75 12.28 4.69
CA ASN A 42 -11.80 13.25 4.34
C ASN A 42 -12.38 14.00 5.55
N GLY A 43 -11.98 13.64 6.77
CA GLY A 43 -12.42 14.28 8.02
C GLY A 43 -13.67 13.66 8.63
N ASN A 44 -14.30 12.67 8.00
CA ASN A 44 -15.47 11.98 8.55
C ASN A 44 -15.05 10.98 9.64
N LEU A 45 -15.43 11.23 10.90
CA LEU A 45 -15.07 10.37 12.04
C LEU A 45 -15.59 8.93 11.93
N HIS A 46 -16.56 8.67 11.05
CA HIS A 46 -17.12 7.33 10.83
C HIS A 46 -16.46 6.58 9.66
N GLU A 47 -15.46 7.17 9.01
CA GLU A 47 -14.70 6.54 7.94
C GLU A 47 -13.29 6.20 8.37
N LEU A 48 -12.74 5.14 7.77
CA LEU A 48 -11.36 4.71 7.96
C LEU A 48 -10.51 5.25 6.81
N LEU A 49 -9.19 5.17 6.99
CA LEU A 49 -8.23 5.44 5.94
C LEU A 49 -8.45 4.49 4.74
N ASP A 50 -8.44 5.03 3.52
CA ASP A 50 -8.47 4.25 2.28
C ASP A 50 -7.06 3.69 1.98
N ILE A 51 -6.64 2.70 2.77
CA ILE A 51 -5.32 2.06 2.66
C ILE A 51 -5.29 1.13 1.46
N LYS A 52 -4.28 1.31 0.60
CA LYS A 52 -4.01 0.48 -0.58
C LYS A 52 -2.54 0.09 -0.62
N GLN A 53 -2.22 -1.02 -1.27
CA GLN A 53 -0.83 -1.40 -1.49
C GLN A 53 -0.19 -0.48 -2.55
N MET A 54 1.01 0.02 -2.25
CA MET A 54 1.76 0.87 -3.18
C MET A 54 2.08 0.10 -4.47
N ARG A 55 1.97 0.77 -5.61
CA ARG A 55 2.36 0.25 -6.91
C ARG A 55 3.49 1.05 -7.51
N ASP A 56 4.49 0.36 -8.05
CA ASP A 56 5.59 1.00 -8.77
C ASP A 56 5.13 1.57 -10.12
N LYS A 57 6.07 2.20 -10.84
CA LYS A 57 5.85 2.74 -12.20
C LYS A 57 5.41 1.68 -13.23
N HIS A 58 5.58 0.40 -12.93
CA HIS A 58 5.15 -0.73 -13.76
C HIS A 58 3.84 -1.34 -13.26
N ARG A 59 3.13 -0.64 -12.37
CA ARG A 59 1.86 -1.07 -11.76
C ARG A 59 2.00 -2.34 -10.91
N LYS A 60 3.22 -2.71 -10.51
CA LYS A 60 3.46 -3.89 -9.67
C LYS A 60 3.46 -3.49 -8.19
N PRO A 61 2.90 -4.33 -7.30
CA PRO A 61 2.94 -4.07 -5.86
C PRO A 61 4.38 -3.94 -5.36
N VAL A 62 4.65 -2.92 -4.54
CA VAL A 62 5.96 -2.72 -3.90
C VAL A 62 6.09 -3.70 -2.74
N VAL A 63 6.68 -4.85 -3.06
CA VAL A 63 7.00 -5.92 -2.11
C VAL A 63 8.42 -6.37 -2.35
N MET A 64 9.17 -6.54 -1.27
CA MET A 64 10.48 -7.19 -1.30
C MET A 64 10.50 -8.37 -0.35
N LYS A 65 11.08 -9.49 -0.76
CA LYS A 65 11.23 -10.69 0.06
C LYS A 65 12.70 -11.12 0.09
N ILE A 66 13.19 -11.41 1.29
CA ILE A 66 14.46 -12.10 1.51
C ILE A 66 14.20 -13.45 2.18
N LYS A 67 15.09 -14.42 1.95
CA LYS A 67 15.07 -15.73 2.60
C LYS A 67 16.42 -15.94 3.30
N PRO A 68 16.47 -16.80 4.34
CA PRO A 68 17.72 -17.30 4.87
C PRO A 68 18.56 -17.99 3.79
#